data_AF-A0A969FGC6-F1
#
_entry.id   AF-A0A969FGC6-F1
#
_cell.length_a   1.000
_cell.length_b   1.000
_cell.length_c   1.000
_cell.angle_alpha   90.00
_cell.angle_beta   90.00
_cell.angle_gamma   90.00
#
_symmetry.space_group_name_H-M   'P 1'
#
loop_
_entity.id
_entity.type
_entity.pdbx_description
1 polymer ?
#
loop_
_entity_poly.entity_id
_entity_poly.type
_entity_poly.pdbx_seq_one_letter_code
_entity_poly.pdbx_strand_id
1 'polypeptide(L)'
;MEGLALGLGGSIVKYVWENGGETVTQEAIKASVRTIATKLPQASLEALTALGDRLKGRFGEGVNPFENPELLAKMVAEEATEPEVIEAVQSVTQNMPSIMIENWKGINTKGSGHTISGNTLHIS
;
A
#
# COMPACT_ATOMS: atom_id res chain seq x y z
N MET A 1 -15.88 2.35 -8.02
CA MET A 1 -14.95 2.22 -6.89
C MET A 1 -13.51 1.85 -7.31
N GLU A 2 -13.17 1.82 -8.59
CA GLU A 2 -11.81 1.48 -9.04
C GLU A 2 -10.78 2.57 -8.72
N GLY A 3 -11.14 3.86 -8.84
CA GLY A 3 -10.26 4.98 -8.48
C GLY A 3 -9.84 4.94 -7.01
N LEU A 4 -10.76 4.72 -6.08
CA LEU A 4 -10.45 4.64 -4.66
C LEU A 4 -9.40 3.55 -4.33
N ALA A 5 -9.55 2.36 -4.93
CA ALA A 5 -8.63 1.25 -4.70
C ALA A 5 -7.23 1.57 -5.24
N LEU A 6 -7.13 2.28 -6.37
CA LEU A 6 -5.87 2.70 -6.95
C LEU A 6 -5.21 3.83 -6.16
N GLY A 7 -5.97 4.83 -5.71
CA GLY A 7 -5.41 5.92 -4.89
C GLY A 7 -4.93 5.44 -3.53
N LEU A 8 -5.74 4.63 -2.83
CA LEU A 8 -5.33 3.99 -1.58
C LEU A 8 -4.15 3.04 -1.79
N GLY A 9 -4.26 2.15 -2.77
CA GLY A 9 -3.22 1.18 -3.08
C GLY A 9 -1.91 1.82 -3.49
N GLY A 10 -1.95 2.89 -4.28
CA GLY A 10 -0.78 3.67 -4.68
C GLY A 10 -0.13 4.38 -3.50
N SER A 11 -0.93 4.96 -2.60
CA SER A 11 -0.43 5.60 -1.36
C SER A 11 0.27 4.60 -0.45
N ILE A 12 -0.30 3.40 -0.32
CA ILE A 12 0.29 2.29 0.43
C ILE A 12 1.61 1.86 -0.22
N VAL A 13 1.62 1.61 -1.53
CA VAL A 13 2.81 1.19 -2.28
C VAL A 13 3.92 2.24 -2.15
N LYS A 14 3.60 3.53 -2.34
CA LYS A 14 4.55 4.64 -2.15
C LYS A 14 5.20 4.58 -0.77
N TYR A 15 4.38 4.49 0.26
CA TYR A 15 4.88 4.45 1.63
C TYR A 15 5.79 3.24 1.88
N VAL A 16 5.44 2.06 1.37
CA VAL A 16 6.25 0.84 1.55
C VAL A 16 7.57 0.93 0.83
N TRP A 17 7.53 1.43 -0.41
CA TRP A 17 8.71 1.65 -1.23
C TRP A 17 9.69 2.61 -0.54
N GLU A 18 9.19 3.74 -0.03
CA GLU A 18 9.99 4.73 0.71
C GLU A 18 10.54 4.18 2.05
N ASN A 19 9.88 3.19 2.66
CA ASN A 19 10.31 2.58 3.93
C ASN A 19 11.07 1.25 3.74
N GLY A 20 11.47 0.93 2.51
CA GLY A 20 12.32 -0.22 2.19
C GLY A 20 11.60 -1.57 2.30
N GLY A 21 10.31 -1.63 1.99
CA GLY A 21 9.62 -2.91 1.78
C GLY A 21 9.86 -3.42 0.36
N GLU A 22 10.49 -4.59 0.24
CA GLU A 22 10.92 -5.15 -1.05
C GLU A 22 9.79 -5.87 -1.80
N THR A 23 8.73 -6.30 -1.11
CA THR A 23 7.62 -7.05 -1.71
C THR A 23 6.26 -6.60 -1.21
N VAL A 24 5.45 -6.07 -2.13
CA VAL A 24 4.04 -5.74 -1.90
C VAL A 24 3.17 -6.59 -2.82
N THR A 25 2.46 -7.56 -2.26
CA THR A 25 1.55 -8.42 -3.04
C THR A 25 0.19 -7.75 -3.22
N GLN A 26 -0.45 -7.98 -4.36
CA GLN A 26 -1.77 -7.39 -4.67
C GLN A 26 -2.84 -7.78 -3.62
N GLU A 27 -2.78 -9.00 -3.09
CA GLU A 27 -3.69 -9.44 -2.02
C GLU A 27 -3.47 -8.64 -0.73
N ALA A 28 -2.22 -8.38 -0.36
CA ALA A 28 -1.90 -7.57 0.80
C ALA A 28 -2.35 -6.12 0.61
N ILE A 29 -2.13 -5.53 -0.57
CA ILE A 29 -2.65 -4.19 -0.91
C ILE A 29 -4.16 -4.17 -0.74
N LYS A 30 -4.88 -5.15 -1.29
CA LYS A 30 -6.34 -5.19 -1.25
C LYS A 30 -6.86 -5.31 0.20
N ALA A 31 -6.20 -6.09 1.04
CA ALA A 31 -6.52 -6.20 2.46
C ALA A 31 -6.25 -4.89 3.22
N SER A 32 -5.12 -4.23 2.93
CA SER A 32 -4.75 -2.93 3.51
C SER A 32 -5.72 -1.83 3.08
N VAL A 33 -6.04 -1.75 1.79
CA VAL A 33 -7.04 -0.82 1.22
C VAL A 33 -8.36 -0.96 1.95
N ARG A 34 -8.87 -2.20 2.11
CA ARG A 34 -10.13 -2.45 2.82
C ARG A 34 -10.08 -1.98 4.27
N THR A 35 -8.97 -2.24 4.96
CA THR A 35 -8.79 -1.89 6.38
C THR A 35 -8.64 -0.39 6.59
N ILE A 36 -7.89 0.28 5.71
CA ILE A 36 -7.64 1.72 5.81
C ILE A 36 -8.88 2.50 5.37
N ALA A 37 -9.58 2.05 4.33
CA ALA A 37 -10.81 2.69 3.87
C ALA A 37 -11.90 2.81 4.95
N THR A 38 -11.95 1.89 5.92
CA THR A 38 -12.92 1.97 7.04
C THR A 38 -12.51 2.93 8.15
N LYS A 39 -11.26 3.42 8.14
CA LYS A 39 -10.71 4.31 9.16
C LYS A 39 -10.58 5.76 8.68
N LEU A 40 -10.55 5.97 7.37
CA LEU A 40 -10.42 7.30 6.79
C LEU A 40 -11.74 8.05 6.76
N PRO A 41 -11.71 9.38 6.93
CA PRO A 41 -12.89 10.21 6.73
C PRO A 41 -13.27 10.24 5.24
N GLN A 42 -14.55 10.51 4.97
CA GLN A 42 -15.10 10.54 3.61
C GLN A 42 -14.33 11.49 2.68
N ALA A 43 -13.94 12.68 3.17
CA ALA A 43 -13.15 13.64 2.40
C ALA A 43 -11.82 13.06 1.91
N SER A 44 -11.12 12.28 2.74
CA SER A 44 -9.88 11.60 2.32
C SER A 44 -10.16 10.50 1.30
N LEU A 45 -11.28 9.77 1.42
CA LEU A 45 -11.67 8.77 0.42
C LEU A 45 -11.98 9.42 -0.92
N GLU A 46 -12.62 10.59 -0.94
CA GLU A 46 -12.91 11.34 -2.15
C GLU A 46 -11.61 11.85 -2.81
N ALA A 47 -10.71 12.45 -2.03
CA ALA A 47 -9.41 12.89 -2.52
C ALA A 47 -8.57 11.74 -3.10
N LEU A 48 -8.53 10.59 -2.41
CA LEU A 48 -7.85 9.38 -2.90
C LEU A 48 -8.53 8.79 -4.12
N THR A 49 -9.86 8.89 -4.23
CA THR A 49 -10.57 8.47 -5.44
C THR A 49 -10.16 9.33 -6.63
N ALA A 50 -10.11 10.65 -6.46
CA ALA A 50 -9.69 11.58 -7.50
C ALA A 50 -8.21 11.38 -7.89
N LEU A 51 -7.34 11.10 -6.92
CA LEU A 51 -5.95 10.71 -7.18
C LEU A 51 -5.89 9.42 -8.02
N GLY A 52 -6.64 8.38 -7.61
CA GLY A 52 -6.63 7.12 -8.32
C GLY A 52 -7.22 7.20 -9.73
N ASP A 53 -8.20 8.06 -9.97
CA ASP A 53 -8.74 8.29 -11.33
C ASP A 53 -7.69 8.94 -12.24
N ARG A 54 -6.95 9.93 -11.72
CA ARG A 54 -5.82 10.55 -12.42
C ARG A 54 -4.71 9.55 -12.72
N LEU A 55 -4.33 8.74 -11.73
CA LEU A 55 -3.36 7.66 -11.93
C LEU A 55 -3.84 6.69 -13.00
N LYS A 56 -5.11 6.27 -12.96
CA LYS A 56 -5.70 5.39 -13.98
C LYS A 56 -5.61 6.00 -15.37
N GLY A 57 -5.81 7.31 -15.51
CA GLY A 57 -5.64 8.02 -16.79
C GLY A 57 -4.19 8.08 -17.30
N ARG A 58 -3.19 8.00 -16.39
CA ARG A 58 -1.76 7.96 -16.75
C ARG A 58 -1.27 6.54 -17.04
N PHE A 59 -1.88 5.53 -16.43
CA PHE A 59 -1.66 4.13 -16.79
C PHE A 59 -2.41 3.81 -18.09
N GLY A 60 -1.78 3.05 -18.99
CA GLY A 60 -2.46 2.59 -20.21
C GLY A 60 -3.64 1.66 -19.88
N GLU A 61 -4.66 1.64 -20.73
CA GLU A 61 -5.75 0.66 -20.61
C GLU A 61 -5.18 -0.76 -20.58
N GLY A 62 -5.62 -1.55 -19.59
CA GLY A 62 -5.15 -2.93 -19.39
C GLY A 62 -3.81 -3.08 -18.68
N VAL A 63 -3.13 -1.98 -18.32
CA VAL A 63 -1.91 -2.03 -17.51
C VAL A 63 -2.27 -2.12 -16.03
N ASN A 64 -1.73 -3.10 -15.32
CA ASN A 64 -1.91 -3.20 -13.88
C ASN A 64 -0.86 -2.32 -13.16
N PRO A 65 -1.26 -1.22 -12.50
CA PRO A 65 -0.34 -0.30 -11.84
C PRO A 65 0.44 -0.94 -10.68
N PHE A 66 -0.09 -2.02 -10.10
CA PHE A 66 0.55 -2.74 -9.00
C PHE A 66 1.69 -3.66 -9.46
N GLU A 67 1.83 -3.93 -10.76
CA GLU A 67 2.95 -4.71 -11.30
C GLU A 67 4.25 -3.89 -11.37
N ASN A 68 4.15 -2.55 -11.35
CA ASN A 68 5.31 -1.64 -11.31
C ASN A 68 5.21 -0.72 -10.09
N PRO A 69 5.52 -1.23 -8.87
CA PRO A 69 5.36 -0.47 -7.63
C PRO A 69 6.22 0.80 -7.59
N GLU A 70 7.42 0.77 -8.16
CA GLU A 70 8.28 1.97 -8.29
C GLU A 70 7.60 3.06 -9.12
N LEU A 71 7.07 2.70 -10.30
CA LEU A 71 6.38 3.63 -11.19
C LEU A 71 5.12 4.19 -10.53
N LEU A 72 4.33 3.33 -9.89
CA LEU A 72 3.13 3.74 -9.15
C LEU A 72 3.48 4.69 -8.00
N ALA A 73 4.51 4.38 -7.21
CA ALA A 73 4.98 5.25 -6.13
C ALA A 73 5.41 6.63 -6.64
N LYS A 74 6.12 6.67 -7.77
CA LYS A 74 6.55 7.90 -8.43
C LYS A 74 5.35 8.71 -8.92
N MET A 75 4.41 8.08 -9.63
CA MET A 75 3.21 8.77 -10.11
C MET A 75 2.36 9.31 -8.96
N VAL A 76 2.21 8.56 -7.87
CA VAL A 76 1.52 9.05 -6.67
C VAL A 76 2.21 10.31 -6.13
N ALA A 77 3.54 10.33 -6.08
CA ALA A 77 4.29 11.52 -5.65
C ALA A 77 4.13 12.71 -6.62
N GLU A 78 4.04 12.46 -7.91
CA GLU A 78 3.82 13.50 -8.94
C GLU A 78 2.39 14.05 -8.93
N GLU A 79 1.38 13.22 -8.68
CA GLU A 79 -0.03 13.62 -8.71
C GLU A 79 -0.54 14.12 -7.35
N ALA A 80 0.07 13.69 -6.23
CA ALA A 80 -0.26 14.16 -4.89
C ALA A 80 0.38 15.53 -4.59
N THR A 81 0.04 16.54 -5.40
CA THR A 81 0.50 17.93 -5.23
C THR A 81 -0.50 18.81 -4.51
N GLU A 82 -1.77 18.41 -4.49
CA GLU A 82 -2.83 19.16 -3.83
C GLU A 82 -2.84 18.90 -2.32
N PRO A 83 -3.09 19.92 -1.49
CA PRO A 83 -3.06 19.78 -0.03
C PRO A 83 -4.02 18.70 0.46
N GLU A 84 -5.23 18.65 -0.08
CA GLU A 84 -6.24 17.63 0.27
C GLU A 84 -5.78 16.19 -0.04
N VAL A 85 -5.05 16.00 -1.14
CA VAL A 85 -4.51 14.70 -1.55
C VAL A 85 -3.32 14.34 -0.68
N ILE A 86 -2.45 15.30 -0.38
CA ILE A 86 -1.30 15.11 0.52
C ILE A 86 -1.78 14.70 1.92
N GLU A 87 -2.80 15.36 2.45
CA GLU A 87 -3.40 15.03 3.75
C GLU A 87 -4.05 13.64 3.72
N ALA A 88 -4.73 13.29 2.62
CA ALA A 88 -5.32 11.97 2.47
C ALA A 88 -4.26 10.86 2.40
N VAL A 89 -3.17 11.07 1.65
CA VAL A 89 -2.02 10.16 1.57
C VAL A 89 -1.35 10.02 2.95
N GLN A 90 -1.15 11.12 3.69
CA GLN A 90 -0.64 11.06 5.06
C GLN A 90 -1.59 10.29 5.99
N SER A 91 -2.89 10.49 5.85
CA SER A 91 -3.88 9.77 6.66
C SER A 91 -3.84 8.27 6.40
N VAL A 92 -3.60 7.85 5.15
CA VAL A 92 -3.33 6.44 4.80
C VAL A 92 -2.12 5.93 5.56
N THR A 93 -1.01 6.67 5.53
CA THR A 93 0.22 6.32 6.25
C THR A 93 0.01 6.22 7.77
N GLN A 94 -0.73 7.14 8.38
CA GLN A 94 -0.98 7.11 9.83
C GLN A 94 -1.88 5.94 10.25
N ASN A 95 -2.74 5.47 9.33
CA ASN A 95 -3.63 4.34 9.57
C ASN A 95 -3.03 3.00 9.12
N MET A 96 -1.82 3.00 8.58
CA MET A 96 -1.08 1.78 8.25
C MET A 96 -0.66 1.05 9.52
N PRO A 97 -1.05 -0.22 9.70
CA PRO A 97 -0.61 -0.99 10.85
C PRO A 97 0.87 -1.36 10.70
N SER A 98 1.71 -1.05 11.70
CA SER A 98 3.16 -1.31 11.67
C SER A 98 3.51 -2.77 11.37
N ILE A 99 2.68 -3.71 11.82
CA ILE A 99 2.85 -5.16 11.58
C ILE A 99 2.76 -5.55 10.09
N MET A 100 2.10 -4.75 9.24
CA MET A 100 2.07 -5.00 7.79
C MET A 100 3.41 -4.67 7.12
N ILE A 101 4.12 -3.65 7.59
CA ILE A 101 5.43 -3.25 7.04
C ILE A 101 6.47 -4.32 7.37
N GLU A 102 6.46 -4.84 8.60
CA GLU A 102 7.32 -5.95 9.02
C GLU A 102 7.01 -7.24 8.26
N ASN A 103 5.72 -7.56 8.04
CA ASN A 103 5.34 -8.70 7.21
C ASN A 103 5.83 -8.56 5.76
N TRP A 104 5.81 -7.35 5.18
CA TRP A 104 6.32 -7.11 3.83
C TRP A 104 7.83 -7.19 3.72
N LYS A 105 8.57 -6.89 4.80
CA LYS A 105 10.00 -7.24 4.92
C LYS A 105 10.20 -8.75 5.12
N GLY A 106 9.30 -9.41 5.84
CA GLY A 106 9.37 -10.83 6.18
C GLY A 106 9.02 -11.80 5.04
N ILE A 107 8.15 -11.43 4.09
CA ILE A 107 7.81 -12.27 2.91
C ILE A 107 9.06 -12.54 2.05
N ASN A 108 10.07 -11.67 2.09
CA ASN A 108 11.35 -11.87 1.39
C ASN A 108 12.32 -12.84 2.12
N THR A 109 11.97 -13.40 3.28
CA THR A 109 12.81 -14.40 3.99
C THR A 109 12.49 -15.86 3.65
N LYS A 110 11.59 -16.14 2.71
CA LYS A 110 11.32 -17.51 2.23
C LYS A 110 11.72 -17.72 0.77
N GLY A 111 12.99 -17.43 0.49
CA GLY A 111 13.76 -18.05 -0.60
C GLY A 111 14.81 -19.06 -0.12
N SER A 112 15.10 -19.14 1.19
CA SER A 112 16.12 -20.04 1.73
C SER A 112 15.52 -20.85 2.87
N GLY A 113 15.51 -22.17 2.70
CA GLY A 113 14.90 -23.13 3.62
C GLY A 113 15.47 -23.06 5.03
N HIS A 114 14.83 -22.27 5.90
CA HIS A 114 14.98 -22.39 7.34
C HIS A 114 13.63 -22.76 7.94
N THR A 115 13.53 -24.05 8.20
CA THR A 115 12.75 -24.72 9.24
C THR A 115 12.29 -23.76 10.33
N ILE A 116 10.98 -23.73 10.58
CA ILE A 116 10.43 -23.25 11.85
C ILE A 116 10.95 -24.25 12.90
N SER A 117 12.12 -23.97 13.46
CA SER A 117 12.70 -24.72 14.56
C SER A 117 11.82 -24.50 15.78
N GLY A 118 11.38 -25.61 16.36
CA GLY A 118 10.34 -25.66 17.36
C GLY A 118 10.62 -24.79 18.58
N ASN A 119 9.62 -24.02 19.00
CA ASN A 119 9.57 -23.53 20.36
C ASN A 119 8.85 -24.59 21.20
N THR A 120 9.63 -25.50 21.77
CA THR A 120 9.19 -26.34 22.89
C THR A 120 8.86 -25.40 24.05
N LEU A 121 7.57 -25.21 24.32
CA LEU A 121 7.10 -24.67 25.60
C LEU A 121 7.51 -25.67 26.69
N HIS A 122 8.62 -25.38 27.37
CA HIS A 122 8.94 -26.04 28.63
C HIS A 122 8.43 -25.15 29.75
N ILE A 123 7.23 -25.48 30.24
CA ILE A 123 6.76 -25.03 31.55
C ILE A 123 7.33 -26.01 32.59
N SER A 124 8.20 -25.51 33.46
CA SER A 124 8.61 -26.17 34.70
C SER A 124 8.69 -25.11 35.78
#